data_AF-A0A938BKC6-F1
#
_entry.id   AF-A0A938BKC6-F1
#
_cell.length_a   1.000
_cell.length_b   1.000
_cell.length_c   1.000
_cell.angle_alpha   90.00
_cell.angle_beta   90.00
_cell.angle_gamma   90.00
#
_symmetry.space_group_name_H-M   'P 1'
#
loop_
_entity.id
_entity.type
_entity.pdbx_description
1 polymer ?
#
loop_
_entity_poly.entity_id
_entity_poly.type
_entity_poly.pdbx_seq_one_letter_code
_entity_poly.pdbx_strand_id
1 'polypeptide(L)'
;MGRHRAPNLPERKPGWLKVRAPGGSNYLKLKGMMRDLGLHTVCEEAHCPNVGECWEHGAATFMILGNVCTRNCAYCAVAHGRPPVFDPTEPGKVADAAATMQLRHAVITSVDRDDLPDFGAGIFAETIRAVHERVPGCSVEVLVPDFQGNETATKTVL
;
A
#
# COMPACT_ATOMS: atom_id res chain seq x y z
N MET A 1 4.72 23.92 19.96
CA MET A 1 4.54 23.86 18.50
C MET A 1 3.05 23.90 18.20
N GLY A 2 2.57 25.03 17.69
CA GLY A 2 1.14 25.29 17.51
C GLY A 2 0.57 24.41 16.40
N ARG A 3 -0.55 23.74 16.67
CA ARG A 3 -1.37 23.12 15.62
C ARG A 3 -1.86 24.26 14.74
N HIS A 4 -1.30 24.43 13.54
CA HIS A 4 -1.93 25.25 12.51
C HIS A 4 -3.32 24.65 12.28
N ARG A 5 -4.35 25.31 12.81
CA ARG A 5 -5.73 24.90 12.63
C ARG A 5 -6.06 25.22 11.17
N ALA A 6 -6.04 24.18 10.34
CA ALA A 6 -6.45 24.31 8.95
C ALA A 6 -7.85 24.96 8.92
N PRO A 7 -8.10 25.90 7.98
CA PRO A 7 -9.43 26.47 7.82
C PRO A 7 -10.45 25.36 7.59
N ASN A 8 -11.70 25.58 8.03
CA ASN A 8 -12.77 24.62 7.80
C ASN A 8 -12.87 24.33 6.29
N LEU A 9 -12.77 23.06 5.93
CA LEU A 9 -12.99 22.63 4.55
C LEU A 9 -14.44 22.97 4.15
N PRO A 10 -14.70 23.32 2.88
CA PRO A 10 -16.06 23.51 2.40
C PRO A 10 -16.90 22.25 2.66
N GLU A 11 -18.13 22.42 3.16
CA GLU A 11 -19.03 21.31 3.57
C GLU A 11 -19.27 20.28 2.45
N ARG A 12 -19.11 20.67 1.19
CA ARG A 12 -19.24 19.79 0.03
C ARG A 12 -18.06 19.92 -0.90
N LYS A 13 -17.52 18.76 -1.29
CA LYS A 13 -16.57 18.67 -2.41
C LYS A 13 -17.23 19.19 -3.70
N PRO A 14 -16.51 19.99 -4.52
CA PRO A 14 -17.04 20.48 -5.78
C PRO A 14 -17.32 19.32 -6.75
N GLY A 15 -18.23 19.55 -7.71
CA GLY A 15 -18.70 18.49 -8.61
C GLY A 15 -17.59 17.82 -9.42
N TRP A 16 -16.60 18.61 -9.86
CA TRP A 16 -15.45 18.12 -10.64
C TRP A 16 -14.49 17.21 -9.85
N LEU A 17 -14.59 17.18 -8.51
CA LEU A 17 -13.77 16.33 -7.64
C LEU A 17 -14.46 14.99 -7.29
N LYS A 18 -15.68 14.76 -7.80
CA LYS A 18 -16.44 13.54 -7.50
C LYS A 18 -16.18 12.47 -8.55
N VAL A 19 -16.03 11.23 -8.08
CA VAL A 19 -15.92 10.03 -8.91
C VAL A 19 -17.11 9.11 -8.64
N ARG A 20 -17.32 8.11 -9.50
CA ARG A 20 -18.31 7.06 -9.26
C ARG A 20 -17.81 6.13 -8.15
N ALA A 21 -18.71 5.70 -7.28
CA ALA A 21 -18.37 4.73 -6.25
C ALA A 21 -17.96 3.38 -6.90
N PRO A 22 -16.93 2.70 -6.38
CA PRO A 22 -16.56 1.38 -6.86
C PRO A 22 -17.65 0.37 -6.50
N GLY A 23 -17.93 -0.57 -7.40
CA GLY A 23 -18.98 -1.58 -7.20
C GLY A 23 -19.12 -2.63 -8.30
N GLY A 24 -18.18 -2.67 -9.26
CA GLY A 24 -18.14 -3.71 -10.29
C GLY A 24 -17.87 -5.10 -9.71
N SER A 25 -18.22 -6.15 -10.46
CA SER A 25 -17.97 -7.54 -10.05
C SER A 25 -16.49 -7.82 -9.83
N ASN A 26 -15.61 -7.25 -10.67
CA ASN A 26 -14.16 -7.38 -10.52
C ASN A 26 -13.65 -6.69 -9.26
N TYR A 27 -14.08 -5.45 -8.95
CA TYR A 27 -13.78 -4.79 -7.67
C TYR A 27 -14.16 -5.66 -6.46
N LEU A 28 -15.38 -6.22 -6.43
CA LEU A 28 -15.82 -7.08 -5.33
C LEU A 28 -15.00 -8.36 -5.21
N LYS A 29 -14.64 -8.98 -6.34
CA LYS A 29 -13.79 -10.17 -6.39
C LYS A 29 -12.40 -9.87 -5.83
N LEU A 30 -11.76 -8.79 -6.29
CA LEU A 30 -10.43 -8.38 -5.84
C LEU A 30 -10.44 -8.00 -4.37
N LYS A 31 -11.50 -7.34 -3.90
CA LYS A 31 -11.67 -7.00 -2.48
C LYS A 31 -11.79 -8.24 -1.60
N GLY A 32 -12.51 -9.26 -2.07
CA GLY A 32 -12.57 -10.56 -1.40
C GLY A 32 -11.19 -11.20 -1.33
N MET A 33 -10.49 -11.26 -2.47
CA MET A 33 -9.14 -11.82 -2.55
C MET A 33 -8.13 -11.16 -1.60
N MET A 34 -8.10 -9.82 -1.53
CA MET A 34 -7.20 -9.11 -0.60
C MET A 34 -7.48 -9.51 0.85
N ARG A 35 -8.75 -9.64 1.23
CA ARG A 35 -9.15 -10.09 2.57
C ARG A 35 -8.78 -11.54 2.84
N ASP A 36 -9.01 -12.42 1.88
CA ASP A 36 -8.70 -13.85 2.00
C ASP A 36 -7.20 -14.10 2.16
N LEU A 37 -6.36 -13.30 1.49
CA LEU A 37 -4.91 -13.32 1.63
C LEU A 37 -4.42 -12.56 2.87
N GLY A 38 -5.27 -11.76 3.52
CA GLY A 38 -4.89 -10.89 4.63
C GLY A 38 -3.94 -9.77 4.18
N LEU A 39 -4.10 -9.28 2.96
CA LEU A 39 -3.31 -8.19 2.37
C LEU A 39 -4.02 -6.85 2.54
N HIS A 40 -3.20 -5.80 2.62
CA HIS A 40 -3.68 -4.42 2.63
C HIS A 40 -3.27 -3.70 1.35
N THR A 41 -4.07 -2.71 0.96
CA THR A 41 -3.75 -1.81 -0.16
C THR A 41 -3.90 -0.37 0.28
N VAL A 42 -3.01 0.51 -0.16
CA VAL A 42 -3.18 1.95 0.09
C VAL A 42 -4.44 2.47 -0.62
N CYS A 43 -4.88 1.78 -1.67
CA CYS A 43 -6.13 2.08 -2.37
C CYS A 43 -7.32 2.06 -1.41
N GLU A 44 -7.39 1.06 -0.55
CA GLU A 44 -8.44 0.93 0.46
C GLU A 44 -8.13 1.74 1.72
N GLU A 45 -6.92 1.61 2.29
CA GLU A 45 -6.56 2.18 3.60
C GLU A 45 -6.43 3.72 3.57
N ALA A 46 -6.07 4.30 2.42
CA ALA A 46 -6.05 5.76 2.22
C ALA A 46 -7.34 6.32 1.62
N HIS A 47 -8.39 5.49 1.48
CA HIS A 47 -9.68 5.86 0.92
C HIS A 47 -9.57 6.48 -0.50
N CYS A 48 -8.78 5.84 -1.37
CA CYS A 48 -8.50 6.35 -2.70
C CYS A 48 -9.79 6.36 -3.56
N PRO A 49 -10.19 7.50 -4.13
CA PRO A 49 -11.37 7.58 -4.99
C PRO A 49 -11.23 6.72 -6.27
N ASN A 50 -9.99 6.43 -6.69
CA ASN A 50 -9.71 5.75 -7.95
C ASN A 50 -9.62 4.23 -7.84
N VAL A 51 -9.85 3.63 -6.65
CA VAL A 51 -9.65 2.18 -6.41
C VAL A 51 -10.39 1.30 -7.42
N GLY A 52 -11.62 1.67 -7.79
CA GLY A 52 -12.39 0.93 -8.80
C GLY A 52 -11.73 0.98 -10.17
N GLU A 53 -11.35 2.17 -10.63
CA GLU A 53 -10.73 2.35 -11.95
C GLU A 53 -9.36 1.68 -12.04
N CYS A 54 -8.49 1.85 -11.04
CA CYS A 54 -7.16 1.25 -11.06
C CYS A 54 -7.23 -0.28 -11.13
N TRP A 55 -8.10 -0.89 -10.31
CA TRP A 55 -8.22 -2.34 -10.24
C TRP A 55 -8.83 -2.94 -11.52
N GLU A 56 -9.75 -2.25 -12.18
CA GLU A 56 -10.28 -2.68 -13.49
C GLU A 56 -9.21 -2.64 -14.60
N HIS A 57 -8.22 -1.76 -14.50
CA HIS A 57 -7.11 -1.67 -15.45
C HIS A 57 -5.93 -2.59 -15.13
N GLY A 58 -6.06 -3.46 -14.12
CA GLY A 58 -4.98 -4.36 -13.71
C GLY A 58 -3.80 -3.61 -13.10
N ALA A 59 -4.09 -2.62 -12.25
CA ALA A 59 -3.12 -1.91 -11.44
C ALA A 59 -3.56 -1.92 -9.97
N ALA A 60 -2.63 -2.21 -9.07
CA ALA A 60 -2.85 -2.15 -7.63
C ALA A 60 -1.59 -1.67 -6.92
N THR A 61 -1.81 -0.97 -5.80
CA THR A 61 -0.75 -0.55 -4.90
C THR A 61 -0.88 -1.30 -3.59
N PHE A 62 -0.04 -2.31 -3.41
CA PHE A 62 0.03 -3.11 -2.20
C PHE A 62 0.65 -2.29 -1.08
N MET A 63 0.08 -2.39 0.11
CA MET A 63 0.62 -1.78 1.32
C MET A 63 1.05 -2.91 2.27
N ILE A 64 2.34 -3.19 2.26
CA ILE A 64 2.96 -4.24 3.09
C ILE A 64 3.23 -3.73 4.51
N LEU A 65 3.59 -4.64 5.42
CA LEU A 65 3.90 -4.40 6.82
C LEU A 65 2.69 -3.99 7.68
N GLY A 66 1.49 -4.34 7.22
CA GLY A 66 0.22 -4.10 7.91
C GLY A 66 -0.43 -2.74 7.61
N ASN A 67 -1.44 -2.38 8.41
CA ASN A 67 -2.26 -1.18 8.21
C ASN A 67 -2.21 -0.16 9.35
N VAL A 68 -1.28 -0.34 10.30
CA VAL A 68 -1.05 0.59 11.41
C VAL A 68 0.36 1.13 11.28
N CYS A 69 0.48 2.44 11.13
CA CYS A 69 1.74 3.15 10.96
C CYS A 69 2.32 3.61 12.30
N THR A 70 3.65 3.54 12.46
CA THR A 70 4.34 4.12 13.64
C THR A 70 4.30 5.65 13.65
N ARG A 71 3.99 6.27 12.50
CA ARG A 71 3.94 7.72 12.31
C ARG A 71 2.51 8.23 12.12
N ASN A 72 2.31 9.54 12.31
CA ASN A 72 1.01 10.21 12.25
C ASN A 72 1.08 11.46 11.36
N CYS A 73 1.31 11.25 10.07
CA CYS A 73 1.31 12.33 9.07
C CYS A 73 -0.08 12.98 9.00
N ALA A 74 -0.15 14.30 9.17
CA ALA A 74 -1.43 15.03 9.31
C ALA A 74 -2.38 14.92 8.10
N TYR A 75 -1.87 14.51 6.93
CA TYR A 75 -2.66 14.30 5.71
C TYR A 75 -3.03 12.84 5.46
N CYS A 76 -2.40 11.89 6.17
CA CYS A 76 -2.53 10.47 5.89
C CYS A 76 -3.75 9.90 6.61
N ALA A 77 -4.56 9.12 5.89
CA ALA A 77 -5.75 8.47 6.45
C ALA A 77 -5.47 7.11 7.08
N VAL A 78 -4.28 6.54 6.85
CA VAL A 78 -3.88 5.25 7.43
C VAL A 78 -3.85 5.33 8.95
N ALA A 79 -4.30 4.27 9.62
CA ALA A 79 -4.31 4.21 11.07
C ALA A 79 -2.87 4.34 11.62
N HIS A 80 -2.74 4.94 12.80
CA HIS A 80 -1.45 5.10 13.47
C HIS A 80 -1.49 4.54 14.89
N GLY A 81 -0.34 4.08 15.38
CA GLY A 81 -0.23 3.48 16.71
C GLY A 81 0.93 2.50 16.77
N ARG A 82 0.80 1.51 17.67
CA ARG A 82 1.73 0.38 17.73
C ARG A 82 1.30 -0.68 16.73
N PRO A 83 2.08 -0.98 15.68
CA PRO A 83 1.73 -2.01 14.73
C PRO A 83 1.73 -3.40 15.39
N PRO A 84 0.91 -4.35 14.90
CA PRO A 84 1.06 -5.76 15.26
C PRO A 84 2.38 -6.32 14.70
N VAL A 85 2.70 -7.56 15.10
CA VAL A 85 3.78 -8.32 14.45
C VAL A 85 3.43 -8.48 12.97
N PHE A 86 4.38 -8.20 12.07
CA PHE A 86 4.15 -8.37 10.65
C PHE A 86 4.18 -9.85 10.27
N ASP A 87 3.56 -10.15 9.13
CA ASP A 87 3.56 -11.48 8.55
C ASP A 87 4.79 -11.66 7.65
N PRO A 88 5.76 -12.53 8.00
CA PRO A 88 6.94 -12.77 7.16
C PRO A 88 6.60 -13.50 5.86
N THR A 89 5.39 -14.05 5.72
CA THR A 89 4.92 -14.70 4.47
C THR A 89 4.24 -13.72 3.50
N GLU A 90 4.06 -12.45 3.90
CA GLU A 90 3.43 -11.39 3.11
C GLU A 90 4.04 -11.22 1.70
N PRO A 91 5.37 -11.28 1.50
CA PRO A 91 5.97 -11.22 0.16
C PRO A 91 5.38 -12.23 -0.84
N GLY A 92 5.21 -13.48 -0.40
CA GLY A 92 4.65 -14.54 -1.24
C GLY A 92 3.19 -14.30 -1.57
N LYS A 93 2.41 -13.82 -0.59
CA LYS A 93 1.00 -13.49 -0.77
C LYS A 93 0.79 -12.33 -1.73
N VAL A 94 1.63 -11.30 -1.68
CA VAL A 94 1.62 -10.19 -2.65
C VAL A 94 1.90 -10.72 -4.06
N ALA A 95 2.88 -11.61 -4.21
CA ALA A 95 3.18 -12.24 -5.50
C ALA A 95 2.01 -13.10 -6.02
N ASP A 96 1.33 -13.85 -5.14
CA ASP A 96 0.12 -14.63 -5.48
C ASP A 96 -1.02 -13.71 -5.96
N ALA A 97 -1.24 -12.60 -5.25
CA ALA A 97 -2.23 -11.60 -5.62
C ALA A 97 -1.88 -10.97 -6.98
N ALA A 98 -0.63 -10.53 -7.18
CA ALA A 98 -0.16 -9.95 -8.43
C ALA A 98 -0.35 -10.90 -9.63
N ALA A 99 -0.06 -12.20 -9.43
CA ALA A 99 -0.25 -13.23 -10.44
C ALA A 99 -1.74 -13.43 -10.77
N THR A 100 -2.58 -13.51 -9.74
CA THR A 100 -4.03 -13.71 -9.89
C THR A 100 -4.70 -12.53 -10.59
N MET A 101 -4.20 -11.32 -10.32
CA MET A 101 -4.61 -10.08 -10.96
C MET A 101 -4.01 -9.89 -12.36
N GLN A 102 -3.06 -10.73 -12.77
CA GLN A 102 -2.33 -10.63 -14.03
C GLN A 102 -1.72 -9.24 -14.22
N LEU A 103 -1.13 -8.68 -13.15
CA LEU A 103 -0.56 -7.34 -13.17
C LEU A 103 0.60 -7.26 -14.18
N ARG A 104 0.60 -6.20 -14.98
CA ARG A 104 1.77 -5.79 -15.79
C ARG A 104 2.69 -4.85 -15.01
N HIS A 105 2.14 -4.20 -14.00
CA HIS A 105 2.82 -3.23 -13.15
C HIS A 105 2.26 -3.32 -11.73
N ALA A 106 3.13 -3.56 -10.76
CA ALA A 106 2.79 -3.60 -9.34
C ALA A 106 3.50 -2.45 -8.62
N VAL A 107 2.75 -1.70 -7.81
CA VAL A 107 3.33 -0.71 -6.90
C VAL A 107 3.34 -1.30 -5.50
N ILE A 108 4.47 -1.24 -4.82
CA ILE A 108 4.64 -1.71 -3.44
C ILE A 108 4.96 -0.50 -2.56
N THR A 109 4.19 -0.31 -1.52
CA THR A 109 4.44 0.69 -0.47
C THR A 109 4.25 0.05 0.89
N SER A 110 4.51 0.77 1.98
CA SER A 110 4.30 0.27 3.33
C SER A 110 3.83 1.38 4.26
N VAL A 111 3.37 0.97 5.44
CA VAL A 111 3.41 1.85 6.61
C VAL A 111 4.85 2.06 7.10
N ASP A 112 5.09 3.12 7.86
CA ASP A 112 6.35 3.25 8.61
C ASP A 112 6.43 2.19 9.72
N ARG A 113 7.61 1.58 9.84
CA ARG A 113 7.94 0.56 10.84
C ARG A 113 9.18 0.94 11.63
N ASP A 114 9.11 2.09 12.31
CA ASP A 114 10.18 2.59 13.17
C ASP A 114 10.50 1.63 14.36
N ASP A 115 9.67 0.62 14.60
CA ASP A 115 9.86 -0.44 15.58
C ASP A 115 10.74 -1.60 15.10
N LEU A 116 11.03 -1.70 13.79
CA LEU A 116 11.89 -2.73 13.21
C LEU A 116 13.34 -2.24 13.07
N PRO A 117 14.34 -3.13 13.23
CA PRO A 117 15.76 -2.75 13.16
C PRO A 117 16.21 -2.27 11.78
N ASP A 118 15.56 -2.72 10.71
CA ASP A 118 15.83 -2.34 9.32
C ASP A 118 14.72 -1.47 8.70
N PHE A 119 13.77 -1.00 9.54
CA PHE A 119 12.60 -0.22 9.12
C PHE A 119 11.69 -0.94 8.10
N GLY A 120 11.80 -2.27 7.97
CA GLY A 120 11.03 -3.09 7.04
C GLY A 120 11.63 -3.23 5.63
N ALA A 121 12.85 -2.73 5.41
CA ALA A 121 13.51 -2.78 4.09
C ALA A 121 13.70 -4.21 3.56
N GLY A 122 13.96 -5.19 4.42
CA GLY A 122 14.08 -6.60 4.04
C GLY A 122 12.80 -7.14 3.39
N ILE A 123 11.64 -6.79 3.94
CA ILE A 123 10.33 -7.25 3.41
C ILE A 123 10.02 -6.59 2.07
N PHE A 124 10.39 -5.32 1.86
CA PHE A 124 10.34 -4.73 0.52
C PHE A 124 11.15 -5.55 -0.48
N ALA A 125 12.42 -5.82 -0.16
CA ALA A 125 13.32 -6.55 -1.06
C ALA A 125 12.81 -7.97 -1.37
N GLU A 126 12.30 -8.68 -0.37
CA GLU A 126 11.69 -10.00 -0.54
C GLU A 126 10.42 -9.92 -1.40
N THR A 127 9.58 -8.91 -1.21
CA THR A 127 8.35 -8.73 -2.01
C THR A 127 8.67 -8.46 -3.47
N ILE A 128 9.65 -7.60 -3.76
CA ILE A 128 10.12 -7.33 -5.13
C ILE A 128 10.59 -8.64 -5.80
N ARG A 129 11.43 -9.42 -5.11
CA ARG A 129 11.93 -10.70 -5.64
C ARG A 129 10.79 -11.69 -5.89
N ALA A 130 9.88 -11.85 -4.93
CA ALA A 130 8.74 -12.76 -5.04
C ALA A 130 7.83 -12.41 -6.23
N VAL A 131 7.57 -11.11 -6.46
CA VAL A 131 6.77 -10.65 -7.60
C VAL A 131 7.48 -10.94 -8.92
N HIS A 132 8.78 -10.63 -9.05
CA HIS A 132 9.54 -10.92 -10.27
C HIS A 132 9.63 -12.42 -10.58
N GLU A 133 9.77 -13.27 -9.55
CA GLU A 133 9.80 -14.72 -9.71
C GLU A 133 8.43 -15.26 -10.15
N ARG A 134 7.35 -14.81 -9.50
CA ARG A 134 6.01 -15.35 -9.75
C ARG A 134 5.35 -14.81 -11.01
N VAL A 135 5.64 -13.57 -11.37
CA VAL A 135 5.03 -12.87 -12.50
C VAL A 135 6.12 -12.33 -13.42
N PRO A 136 6.78 -13.20 -14.22
CA PRO A 136 7.84 -12.77 -15.13
C PRO A 136 7.34 -11.68 -16.08
N GLY A 137 8.07 -10.55 -16.14
CA GLY A 137 7.72 -9.39 -16.97
C GLY A 137 6.80 -8.37 -16.31
N CYS A 138 6.31 -8.61 -15.08
CA CYS A 138 5.69 -7.57 -14.27
C CYS A 138 6.75 -6.57 -13.81
N SER A 139 6.53 -5.29 -14.07
CA SER A 139 7.38 -4.22 -13.54
C SER A 139 6.98 -3.89 -12.11
N VAL A 140 7.97 -3.61 -11.26
CA VAL A 140 7.75 -3.27 -9.85
C VAL A 140 8.23 -1.85 -9.57
N GLU A 141 7.31 -1.00 -9.10
CA GLU A 141 7.62 0.31 -8.55
C GLU A 141 7.52 0.25 -7.02
N VAL A 142 8.44 0.94 -6.33
CA VAL A 142 8.40 1.05 -4.87
C VAL A 142 8.24 2.49 -4.43
N LEU A 143 7.28 2.71 -3.53
CA LEU A 143 7.12 3.95 -2.77
C LEU A 143 7.49 3.64 -1.32
N VAL A 144 8.75 3.88 -0.99
CA VAL A 144 9.32 3.55 0.33
C VAL A 144 9.15 4.67 1.36
N PRO A 145 9.12 4.34 2.66
CA PRO A 145 9.44 5.29 3.72
C PRO A 145 10.84 5.87 3.60
N ASP A 146 11.16 6.87 4.44
CA ASP A 146 12.49 7.47 4.47
C ASP A 146 13.57 6.59 5.14
N PHE A 147 13.16 5.49 5.78
CA PHE A 147 14.01 4.62 6.61
C PHE A 147 14.86 5.39 7.64
N GLN A 148 14.39 6.55 8.10
CA GLN A 148 15.12 7.52 8.92
C GLN A 148 16.49 7.94 8.34
N GLY A 149 16.64 7.90 7.01
CA GLY A 149 17.92 8.17 6.34
C GLY A 149 18.94 7.03 6.46
N ASN A 150 18.52 5.82 6.85
CA ASN A 150 19.42 4.68 6.91
C ASN A 150 19.80 4.21 5.49
N GLU A 151 21.06 4.45 5.12
CA GLU A 151 21.58 4.07 3.81
C GLU A 151 21.58 2.55 3.58
N THR A 152 21.82 1.74 4.61
CA THR A 152 21.84 0.28 4.47
C THR A 152 20.45 -0.25 4.15
N ALA A 153 19.42 0.24 4.85
CA ALA A 153 18.02 -0.06 4.57
C ALA A 153 17.65 0.37 3.14
N THR A 154 18.03 1.58 2.74
CA THR A 154 17.81 2.08 1.37
C THR A 154 18.47 1.18 0.32
N LYS A 155 19.74 0.82 0.50
CA LYS A 155 20.50 -0.09 -0.39
C LYS A 155 19.95 -1.52 -0.41
N THR A 156 19.17 -1.92 0.60
CA THR A 156 18.55 -3.24 0.63
C THR A 156 17.39 -3.34 -0.36
N VAL A 157 16.68 -2.23 -0.59
CA VAL A 157 15.52 -2.17 -1.50
C VAL A 157 15.92 -1.93 -2.95
N LEU A 158 17.03 -1.22 -3.19
CA LEU A 158 17.60 -0.96 -4.52
C LEU A 158 18.20 -2.22 -5.17
#